data_AF-A0A941VLB9-F1
#
_entry.id   AF-A0A941VLB9-F1
#
_cell.length_a   1.000
_cell.length_b   1.000
_cell.length_c   1.000
_cell.angle_alpha   90.00
_cell.angle_beta   90.00
_cell.angle_gamma   90.00
#
_symmetry.space_group_name_H-M   'P 1'
#
loop_
_entity.id
_entity.type
_entity.pdbx_description
1 polymer ?
#
loop_
_entity_poly.entity_id
_entity_poly.type
_entity_poly.pdbx_seq_one_letter_code
_entity_poly.pdbx_strand_id
1 'polypeptide(L)' 'IADECFWELDGPIIRITTPHIPLPSADALEDATIPSVERIVREIREKID' A
#
# COMPACT_ATOMS: atom_id res chain seq x y z
N ILE A 1 6.73 -12.15 10.46
CA ILE A 1 5.93 -11.08 11.12
C ILE A 1 4.52 -11.54 11.46
N ALA A 2 3.58 -11.74 10.53
CA ALA A 2 2.19 -12.02 10.92
C ALA A 2 2.09 -13.26 11.83
N ASP A 3 2.78 -14.34 11.48
CA ASP A 3 2.81 -15.59 12.25
C ASP A 3 3.60 -15.48 13.56
N GLU A 4 4.56 -14.56 13.63
CA GLU A 4 5.50 -14.42 14.76
C GLU A 4 4.96 -13.44 15.83
N CYS A 5 4.16 -12.47 15.42
CA CYS A 5 3.70 -11.34 16.25
C CYS A 5 2.18 -11.18 16.21
N PHE A 6 1.43 -12.23 15.84
CA PHE A 6 -0.02 -12.13 15.61
C PHE A 6 -0.77 -11.48 16.76
N TRP A 7 -0.41 -11.82 18.00
CA TRP A 7 -1.05 -11.32 19.22
C TRP A 7 -0.58 -9.92 19.65
N GLU A 8 0.52 -9.42 19.06
CA GLU A 8 1.08 -8.09 19.33
C GLU A 8 0.60 -7.02 18.32
N LEU A 9 -0.19 -7.42 17.33
CA LEU A 9 -0.73 -6.49 16.34
C LEU A 9 -1.96 -5.75 16.89
N ASP A 10 -1.85 -4.44 17.02
CA ASP A 10 -2.99 -3.56 17.34
C ASP A 10 -3.99 -3.42 16.19
N GLY A 11 -3.63 -3.91 14.99
CA GLY A 11 -4.48 -3.87 13.81
C GLY A 11 -3.97 -4.76 12.67
N PRO A 12 -4.78 -4.93 11.62
CA PRO A 12 -4.41 -5.78 10.49
C PRO A 12 -3.23 -5.18 9.71
N ILE A 13 -2.34 -6.06 9.22
CA ILE A 13 -1.31 -5.65 8.27
C ILE A 13 -1.96 -5.34 6.92
N ILE A 14 -1.79 -4.10 6.45
CA ILE A 14 -2.29 -3.65 5.14
C ILE A 14 -1.17 -3.61 4.10
N ARG A 15 -1.52 -3.79 2.82
CA ARG A 15 -0.56 -3.70 1.70
C ARG A 15 -0.94 -2.55 0.77
N ILE A 16 0.03 -1.72 0.44
CA ILE A 16 -0.09 -0.66 -0.56
C ILE A 16 0.82 -1.05 -1.73
N THR A 17 0.23 -1.46 -2.84
CA THR A 17 0.96 -1.97 -4.01
C THR A 17 0.48 -1.29 -5.29
N THR A 18 1.15 -1.60 -6.40
CA THR A 18 0.61 -1.35 -7.73
C THR A 18 -0.75 -2.03 -7.89
N PRO A 19 -1.67 -1.46 -8.70
CA PRO A 19 -2.94 -2.10 -9.03
C PRO A 19 -2.71 -3.42 -9.77
N HIS A 20 -3.70 -4.31 -9.72
CA HIS A 20 -3.63 -5.61 -10.39
C HIS A 20 -3.89 -5.48 -11.90
N ILE A 21 -2.93 -4.91 -12.61
CA ILE A 21 -2.91 -4.72 -14.05
C ILE A 21 -1.47 -4.93 -14.57
N PRO A 22 -1.27 -5.19 -15.88
CA PRO A 22 0.05 -5.09 -16.47
C PRO A 22 0.64 -3.68 -16.25
N LEU A 23 1.94 -3.60 -15.95
CA LEU A 23 2.62 -2.33 -15.80
C LEU A 23 2.60 -1.57 -17.15
N PRO A 24 2.04 -0.36 -17.22
CA PRO A 24 2.05 0.43 -18.44
C PRO A 24 3.49 0.85 -18.81
N SER A 25 3.83 0.87 -20.09
CA SER A 25 5.17 1.31 -20.55
C SER A 25 5.29 2.82 -20.78
N ALA A 26 4.17 3.55 -20.72
CA ALA A 26 4.18 4.99 -20.90
C ALA A 26 4.49 5.64 -19.55
N ASP A 27 5.53 6.46 -19.48
CA ASP A 27 6.09 7.03 -18.23
C ASP A 27 5.00 7.56 -17.28
N ALA A 28 4.11 8.42 -17.79
CA ALA A 28 3.04 9.01 -16.98
C ALA A 28 2.05 7.99 -16.40
N LEU A 29 1.83 6.87 -17.10
CA LEU A 29 0.95 5.79 -16.65
C LEU A 29 1.69 4.82 -15.71
N GLU A 30 2.98 4.58 -15.93
CA GLU A 30 3.83 3.83 -15.01
C GLU A 30 3.85 4.53 -13.64
N ASP A 31 4.20 5.81 -13.60
CA ASP A 31 4.23 6.65 -12.40
C ASP A 31 2.89 6.65 -11.66
N ALA A 32 1.78 6.74 -12.40
CA ALA A 32 0.43 6.74 -11.83
C ALA A 32 0.05 5.39 -11.18
N THR A 33 0.72 4.30 -11.54
CA THR A 33 0.47 2.97 -10.96
C THR A 33 1.37 2.66 -9.77
N ILE A 34 2.53 3.33 -9.66
CA ILE A 34 3.43 3.19 -8.52
C ILE A 34 2.81 3.85 -7.28
N PRO A 35 2.87 3.23 -6.09
CA PRO A 35 2.45 3.87 -4.85
C PRO A 35 3.20 5.20 -4.60
N SER A 36 2.47 6.31 -4.58
CA SER A 36 3.03 7.63 -4.25
C SER A 36 3.05 7.88 -2.74
N VAL A 37 3.87 8.84 -2.30
CA VAL A 37 3.94 9.26 -0.89
C VAL A 37 2.58 9.75 -0.40
N GLU A 38 1.88 10.52 -1.22
CA GLU A 38 0.56 11.07 -0.90
C GLU A 38 -0.46 9.96 -0.67
N ARG A 39 -0.44 8.92 -1.52
CA ARG A 39 -1.28 7.73 -1.35
C ARG A 39 -0.92 7.00 -0.07
N ILE A 40 0.36 6.75 0.20
CA ILE A 40 0.80 6.05 1.42
C ILE A 40 0.30 6.78 2.67
N VAL A 41 0.51 8.09 2.74
CA VAL A 41 0.07 8.91 3.89
C VAL A 41 -1.45 8.88 4.06
N ARG A 42 -2.21 8.98 2.96
CA ARG A 42 -3.67 8.91 2.99
C ARG A 42 -4.15 7.57 3.54
N GLU A 43 -3.68 6.47 2.98
CA GLU A 43 -4.13 5.12 3.38
C GLU A 43 -3.78 4.85 4.85
N ILE A 44 -2.61 5.27 5.33
CA ILE A 44 -2.23 5.09 6.73
C ILE A 44 -3.13 5.91 7.66
N ARG A 45 -3.43 7.17 7.31
CA ARG A 45 -4.34 8.01 8.10
C ARG A 45 -5.77 7.48 8.14
N GLU A 46 -6.25 6.87 7.06
CA GLU A 46 -7.60 6.26 7.02
C GLU A 46 -7.69 4.93 7.78
N LYS A 47 -6.56 4.30 8.10
CA LYS A 47 -6.50 2.97 8.74
C LYS A 47 -6.00 3.00 10.19
N ILE A 48 -5.34 4.08 10.59
CA ILE A 48 -4.96 4.36 11.98
C ILE A 48 -6.00 5.32 12.54
N ASP A 49 -7.10 4.74 13.03
CA ASP A 49 -8.06 5.34 13.97
C ASP A 49 -8.17 4.42 15.19
#